data_AF-A0A945Q2E0-F1
#
_entry.id   AF-A0A945Q2E0-F1
#
_cell.length_a   1.000
_cell.length_b   1.000
_cell.length_c   1.000
_cell.angle_alpha   90.00
_cell.angle_beta   90.00
_cell.angle_gamma   90.00
#
_symmetry.space_group_name_H-M   'P 1'
#
loop_
_entity.id
_entity.type
_entity.pdbx_description
1 polymer ?
#
loop_
_entity_poly.entity_id
_entity_poly.type
_entity_poly.pdbx_seq_one_letter_code
_entity_poly.pdbx_strand_id
1 'polypeptide(L)'
;MKIILSVVLSVLVSSASAQSWKELKIAATKAKEVITTKELSKPEIASGLKEALEVGASNSSELASERGGFNNNNLIRIPFPAEAEEMKSTLIKVGLKLQVKQFEESLNSAAEEASKFAKEIFITAVKNMTITDAFKTLKGEDNAATIYLKKQTSKELYKKFKPVVKKAIEKVHVTKYWDQLSGRYNALPMT
;
A
#
# COMPACT_ATOMS: atom_id res chain seq x y z
N MET A 1 25.66 84.44 -6.77
CA MET A 1 25.69 82.96 -6.83
C MET A 1 24.25 82.45 -6.86
N LYS A 2 23.70 82.09 -8.05
CA LYS A 2 22.46 81.26 -8.17
C LYS A 2 21.96 80.98 -9.60
N ILE A 3 22.53 81.57 -10.66
CA ILE A 3 21.96 81.41 -12.03
C ILE A 3 22.79 80.51 -12.96
N ILE A 4 23.98 80.04 -12.56
CA ILE A 4 24.84 79.22 -13.44
C ILE A 4 24.76 77.70 -13.12
N LEU A 5 24.01 77.28 -12.09
CA LEU A 5 23.99 75.88 -11.65
C LEU A 5 22.78 75.04 -12.13
N SER A 6 21.88 75.60 -12.95
CA SER A 6 20.61 74.96 -13.31
C SER A 6 20.53 74.38 -14.72
N VAL A 7 21.59 74.46 -15.54
CA VAL A 7 21.54 74.05 -16.95
C VAL A 7 22.30 72.75 -17.26
N VAL A 8 23.10 72.22 -16.33
CA VAL A 8 23.91 71.00 -16.60
C VAL A 8 23.23 69.69 -16.13
N LEU A 9 22.07 69.76 -15.47
CA LEU A 9 21.36 68.55 -14.98
C LEU A 9 20.20 68.08 -15.89
N SER A 10 20.07 68.60 -17.10
CA SER A 10 18.95 68.26 -18.02
C SER A 10 19.33 67.34 -19.20
N VAL A 11 20.55 66.79 -19.27
CA VAL A 11 21.02 66.07 -20.48
C VAL A 11 21.35 64.57 -20.26
N LEU A 12 21.11 63.98 -19.08
CA LEU A 12 21.50 62.57 -18.82
C LEU A 12 20.38 61.63 -18.35
N VAL A 13 19.12 61.83 -18.78
CA VAL A 13 18.01 60.89 -18.47
C VAL A 13 17.19 60.55 -19.73
N SER A 14 17.84 60.15 -20.82
CA SER A 14 17.12 59.82 -22.07
C SER A 14 17.52 58.51 -22.76
N SER A 15 18.26 57.59 -22.13
CA SER A 15 18.68 56.35 -22.83
C SER A 15 18.70 55.06 -22.03
N ALA A 16 18.04 54.98 -20.86
CA ALA A 16 18.12 53.76 -20.04
C ALA A 16 16.81 53.28 -19.37
N SER A 17 15.62 53.67 -19.86
CA SER A 17 14.35 53.23 -19.23
C SER A 17 13.33 52.55 -20.15
N ALA A 18 13.55 52.45 -21.46
CA ALA A 18 12.62 51.76 -22.37
C ALA A 18 13.02 50.29 -22.67
N GLN A 19 14.33 50.00 -22.75
CA GLN A 19 14.85 48.65 -23.01
C GLN A 19 14.65 47.72 -21.78
N SER A 20 14.88 48.25 -20.58
CA SER A 20 14.76 47.53 -19.31
C SER A 20 13.34 46.99 -19.06
N TRP A 21 12.31 47.75 -19.41
CA TRP A 21 10.91 47.32 -19.24
C TRP A 21 10.48 46.21 -20.21
N LYS A 22 11.07 46.15 -21.41
CA LYS A 22 10.82 45.05 -22.35
C LYS A 22 11.50 43.76 -21.88
N GLU A 23 12.74 43.85 -21.43
CA GLU A 23 13.48 42.71 -20.87
C GLU A 23 12.85 42.20 -19.57
N LEU A 24 12.40 43.10 -18.69
CA LEU A 24 11.70 42.73 -17.46
C LEU A 24 10.35 42.05 -17.75
N LYS A 25 9.64 42.49 -18.81
CA LYS A 25 8.43 41.81 -19.28
C LYS A 25 8.75 40.43 -19.82
N ILE A 26 9.77 40.28 -20.67
CA ILE A 26 10.19 38.97 -21.21
C ILE A 26 10.63 38.02 -20.09
N ALA A 27 11.40 38.52 -19.12
CA ALA A 27 11.81 37.76 -17.94
C ALA A 27 10.60 37.40 -17.07
N ALA A 28 9.61 38.28 -16.93
CA ALA A 28 8.36 37.97 -16.22
C ALA A 28 7.50 36.94 -16.99
N THR A 29 7.45 36.95 -18.33
CA THR A 29 6.74 35.93 -19.11
C THR A 29 7.42 34.57 -19.02
N LYS A 30 8.76 34.53 -19.11
CA LYS A 30 9.55 33.30 -18.93
C LYS A 30 9.49 32.79 -17.50
N ALA A 31 9.57 33.68 -16.51
CA ALA A 31 9.35 33.33 -15.12
C ALA A 31 7.92 32.83 -14.92
N LYS A 32 6.92 33.40 -15.60
CA LYS A 32 5.54 32.88 -15.56
C LYS A 32 5.43 31.53 -16.25
N GLU A 33 6.12 31.23 -17.34
CA GLU A 33 6.19 29.86 -17.91
C GLU A 33 6.87 28.87 -16.96
N VAL A 34 7.88 29.29 -16.20
CA VAL A 34 8.59 28.47 -15.21
C VAL A 34 7.81 28.33 -13.88
N ILE A 35 7.03 29.35 -13.51
CA ILE A 35 6.21 29.44 -12.28
C ILE A 35 4.76 29.00 -12.54
N THR A 36 4.36 28.79 -13.80
CA THR A 36 3.13 28.06 -14.10
C THR A 36 3.39 26.66 -13.59
N THR A 37 2.88 26.39 -12.39
CA THR A 37 2.69 25.05 -11.87
C THR A 37 2.05 24.26 -12.99
N LYS A 38 2.84 23.45 -13.68
CA LYS A 38 2.36 22.59 -14.76
C LYS A 38 1.25 21.76 -14.13
N GLU A 39 0.00 22.13 -14.36
CA GLU A 39 -1.14 21.37 -13.85
C GLU A 39 -0.98 19.97 -14.39
N LEU A 40 -0.84 19.00 -13.48
CA LEU A 40 -0.61 17.62 -13.88
C LEU A 40 -1.78 17.17 -14.74
N SER A 41 -1.45 16.66 -15.92
CA SER A 41 -2.44 16.09 -16.81
C SER A 41 -3.08 14.87 -16.16
N LYS A 42 -4.31 14.54 -16.57
CA LYS A 42 -5.01 13.34 -16.09
C LYS A 42 -4.17 12.06 -16.24
N PRO A 43 -3.44 11.84 -17.35
CA PRO A 43 -2.52 10.71 -17.47
C PRO A 43 -1.36 10.73 -16.47
N GLU A 44 -0.74 11.89 -16.21
CA GLU A 44 0.35 12.02 -15.23
C GLU A 44 -0.12 11.67 -13.81
N ILE A 45 -1.30 12.17 -13.40
CA ILE A 45 -1.90 11.84 -12.09
C ILE A 45 -2.21 10.34 -11.99
N ALA A 46 -2.80 9.75 -13.04
CA ALA A 46 -3.12 8.34 -13.04
C ALA A 46 -1.86 7.45 -13.00
N SER A 47 -0.80 7.85 -13.69
CA SER A 47 0.49 7.16 -13.65
C SER A 47 1.10 7.20 -12.26
N GLY A 48 1.14 8.37 -11.61
CA GLY A 48 1.68 8.51 -10.26
C GLY A 48 0.89 7.70 -9.23
N LEU A 49 -0.44 7.64 -9.34
CA LEU A 49 -1.25 6.79 -8.47
C LEU A 49 -0.94 5.30 -8.69
N LYS A 50 -0.85 4.85 -9.94
CA LYS A 50 -0.50 3.46 -10.24
C LYS A 50 0.86 3.09 -9.67
N GLU A 51 1.87 3.94 -9.87
CA GLU A 51 3.21 3.72 -9.32
C GLU A 51 3.18 3.61 -7.79
N ALA A 52 2.48 4.53 -7.11
CA ALA A 52 2.31 4.47 -5.66
C ALA A 52 1.63 3.17 -5.20
N LEU A 53 0.60 2.70 -5.94
CA LEU A 53 -0.08 1.45 -5.65
C LEU A 53 0.78 0.21 -5.95
N GLU A 54 1.61 0.24 -6.99
CA GLU A 54 2.57 -0.84 -7.28
C GLU A 54 3.60 -0.97 -6.17
N VAL A 55 4.19 0.15 -5.73
CA VAL A 55 5.13 0.20 -4.60
C VAL A 55 4.44 -0.25 -3.32
N GLY A 56 3.24 0.27 -3.03
CA GLY A 56 2.46 -0.12 -1.85
C GLY A 56 2.13 -1.61 -1.82
N ALA A 57 1.70 -2.18 -2.94
CA ALA A 57 1.43 -3.60 -3.07
C ALA A 57 2.70 -4.46 -2.91
N SER A 58 3.82 -4.01 -3.47
CA SER A 58 5.13 -4.66 -3.31
C SER A 58 5.52 -4.71 -1.84
N ASN A 59 5.58 -3.55 -1.18
CA ASN A 59 6.00 -3.43 0.21
C ASN A 59 5.07 -4.20 1.15
N SER A 60 3.75 -4.12 0.93
CA SER A 60 2.77 -4.84 1.75
C SER A 60 2.94 -6.36 1.63
N SER A 61 3.15 -6.86 0.41
CA SER A 61 3.39 -8.29 0.18
C SER A 61 4.70 -8.76 0.80
N GLU A 62 5.75 -7.93 0.73
CA GLU A 62 7.06 -8.21 1.33
C GLU A 62 6.94 -8.28 2.86
N LEU A 63 6.43 -7.23 3.50
CA LEU A 63 6.21 -7.17 4.95
C LEU A 63 5.34 -8.33 5.47
N ALA A 64 4.26 -8.65 4.77
CA ALA A 64 3.39 -9.76 5.14
C ALA A 64 4.07 -11.13 4.98
N SER A 65 5.02 -11.25 4.06
CA SER A 65 5.71 -12.51 3.77
C SER A 65 6.98 -12.78 4.59
N GLU A 66 7.45 -11.77 5.31
CA GLU A 66 8.58 -11.89 6.22
C GLU A 66 8.27 -12.83 7.38
N ARG A 67 9.32 -13.40 7.96
CA ARG A 67 9.20 -14.20 9.18
C ARG A 67 8.63 -13.31 10.29
N GLY A 68 7.46 -13.68 10.79
CA GLY A 68 6.75 -12.89 11.79
C GLY A 68 5.89 -11.76 11.22
N GLY A 69 5.79 -11.63 9.89
CA GLY A 69 4.94 -10.64 9.23
C GLY A 69 3.47 -10.76 9.62
N PHE A 70 3.00 -11.98 9.89
CA PHE A 70 1.68 -12.21 10.50
C PHE A 70 1.77 -12.38 12.01
N ASN A 71 2.72 -13.20 12.50
CA ASN A 71 2.76 -13.54 13.94
C ASN A 71 2.94 -12.32 14.86
N ASN A 72 3.70 -11.32 14.43
CA ASN A 72 4.02 -10.13 15.22
C ASN A 72 3.13 -8.92 14.85
N ASN A 73 2.18 -9.08 13.92
CA ASN A 73 1.35 -7.99 13.43
C ASN A 73 -0.12 -8.20 13.82
N ASN A 74 -0.56 -7.52 14.87
CA ASN A 74 -1.92 -7.62 15.38
C ASN A 74 -3.02 -7.22 14.37
N LEU A 75 -2.69 -6.48 13.31
CA LEU A 75 -3.67 -6.07 12.29
C LEU A 75 -4.01 -7.18 11.31
N ILE A 76 -3.07 -8.10 11.05
CA ILE A 76 -3.24 -9.16 10.05
C ILE A 76 -3.04 -10.57 10.62
N ARG A 77 -2.67 -10.70 11.90
CA ARG A 77 -2.53 -11.99 12.58
C ARG A 77 -3.83 -12.77 12.51
N ILE A 78 -3.73 -14.00 12.04
CA ILE A 78 -4.83 -14.96 11.97
C ILE A 78 -5.02 -15.56 13.38
N PRO A 79 -6.17 -15.35 14.02
CA PRO A 79 -6.46 -15.97 15.31
C PRO A 79 -6.79 -17.45 15.15
N PHE A 80 -6.99 -18.15 16.26
CA PHE A 80 -7.61 -19.47 16.25
C PHE A 80 -8.96 -19.43 15.52
N PRO A 81 -9.33 -20.48 14.74
CA PRO A 81 -10.61 -20.55 14.06
C PRO A 81 -11.79 -20.34 15.04
N ALA A 82 -12.66 -19.38 14.73
CA ALA A 82 -13.80 -19.03 15.58
C ALA A 82 -14.76 -20.21 15.76
N GLU A 83 -14.87 -21.04 14.72
CA GLU A 83 -15.69 -22.26 14.71
C GLU A 83 -15.17 -23.33 15.68
N ALA A 84 -13.94 -23.21 16.16
CA ALA A 84 -13.30 -24.15 17.09
C ALA A 84 -12.87 -23.49 18.41
N GLU A 85 -13.48 -22.36 18.77
CA GLU A 85 -13.16 -21.64 20.00
C GLU A 85 -13.43 -22.48 21.26
N GLU A 86 -14.47 -23.32 21.24
CA GLU A 86 -14.75 -24.25 22.35
C GLU A 86 -13.59 -25.23 22.55
N MET A 87 -13.12 -25.85 21.46
CA MET A 87 -11.96 -26.74 21.47
C MET A 87 -10.74 -26.03 22.05
N LYS A 88 -10.45 -24.80 21.61
CA LYS A 88 -9.36 -23.99 22.17
C LYS A 88 -9.52 -23.79 23.68
N SER A 89 -10.69 -23.37 24.13
CA SER A 89 -10.95 -23.08 25.54
C SER A 89 -10.75 -24.31 26.43
N THR A 90 -11.23 -25.47 25.98
CA THR A 90 -11.12 -26.75 26.67
C THR A 90 -9.67 -27.24 26.70
N LEU A 91 -8.97 -27.18 25.56
CA LEU A 91 -7.55 -27.55 25.47
C LEU A 91 -6.67 -26.68 26.38
N ILE A 92 -6.97 -25.38 26.50
CA ILE A 92 -6.28 -24.48 27.44
C ILE A 92 -6.54 -24.91 28.89
N LYS A 93 -7.79 -25.22 29.25
CA LYS A 93 -8.16 -25.65 30.62
C LYS A 93 -7.43 -26.92 31.05
N VAL A 94 -7.18 -27.85 30.12
CA VAL A 94 -6.43 -29.09 30.38
C VAL A 94 -4.91 -28.94 30.24
N GLY A 95 -4.39 -27.72 30.13
CA GLY A 95 -2.96 -27.42 30.14
C GLY A 95 -2.26 -27.41 28.77
N LEU A 96 -3.00 -27.52 27.66
CA LEU A 96 -2.44 -27.55 26.29
C LEU A 96 -2.31 -26.16 25.65
N LYS A 97 -2.16 -25.12 26.48
CA LYS A 97 -2.03 -23.72 26.03
C LYS A 97 -0.85 -23.53 25.07
N LEU A 98 0.28 -24.22 25.30
CA LEU A 98 1.47 -24.11 24.45
C LEU A 98 1.20 -24.69 23.05
N GLN A 99 0.51 -25.83 22.96
CA GLN A 99 0.20 -26.50 21.70
C GLN A 99 -0.82 -25.71 20.88
N VAL A 100 -1.80 -25.10 21.55
CA VAL A 100 -2.72 -24.13 20.92
C VAL A 100 -1.92 -22.97 20.31
N LYS A 101 -0.97 -22.40 21.08
CA LYS A 101 -0.11 -21.33 20.58
C LYS A 101 0.73 -21.76 19.38
N GLN A 102 1.31 -22.97 19.41
CA GLN A 102 2.10 -23.52 18.30
C GLN A 102 1.27 -23.70 17.02
N PHE A 103 0.01 -24.12 17.15
CA PHE A 103 -0.92 -24.18 16.02
C PHE A 103 -1.20 -22.79 15.46
N GLU A 104 -1.52 -21.79 16.30
CA GLU A 104 -1.72 -20.41 15.85
C GLU A 104 -0.46 -19.88 15.15
N GLU A 105 0.73 -20.13 15.70
CA GLU A 105 2.01 -19.71 15.12
C GLU A 105 2.25 -20.34 13.74
N SER A 106 2.01 -21.65 13.62
CA SER A 106 2.10 -22.39 12.35
C SER A 106 1.10 -21.87 11.31
N LEU A 107 -0.13 -21.58 11.72
CA LEU A 107 -1.17 -21.02 10.84
C LEU A 107 -0.76 -19.65 10.29
N ASN A 108 -0.21 -18.78 11.13
CA ASN A 108 0.30 -17.48 10.71
C ASN A 108 1.53 -17.60 9.81
N SER A 109 2.45 -18.53 10.09
CA SER A 109 3.58 -18.81 9.20
C SER A 109 3.14 -19.37 7.84
N ALA A 110 2.00 -20.07 7.76
CA ALA A 110 1.42 -20.48 6.49
C ALA A 110 0.94 -19.27 5.68
N ALA A 111 0.37 -18.26 6.35
CA ALA A 111 -0.04 -17.02 5.69
C ALA A 111 1.16 -16.19 5.22
N GLU A 112 2.24 -16.14 6.01
CA GLU A 112 3.53 -15.53 5.61
C GLU A 112 4.06 -16.21 4.33
N GLU A 113 4.09 -17.54 4.30
CA GLU A 113 4.56 -18.30 3.13
C GLU A 113 3.66 -18.08 1.91
N ALA A 114 2.34 -18.07 2.07
CA ALA A 114 1.41 -17.84 0.97
C ALA A 114 1.51 -16.41 0.41
N SER A 115 1.76 -15.42 1.27
CA SER A 115 1.82 -14.00 0.90
C SER A 115 2.96 -13.68 -0.07
N LYS A 116 4.01 -14.52 -0.14
CA LYS A 116 5.10 -14.42 -1.13
C LYS A 116 4.61 -14.39 -2.58
N PHE A 117 3.44 -14.96 -2.84
CA PHE A 117 2.88 -15.09 -4.18
C PHE A 117 1.79 -14.04 -4.48
N ALA A 118 1.49 -13.13 -3.55
CA ALA A 118 0.43 -12.14 -3.68
C ALA A 118 0.83 -10.96 -4.55
N LYS A 119 2.11 -10.55 -4.46
CA LYS A 119 2.70 -9.38 -5.14
C LYS A 119 2.30 -9.26 -6.61
N GLU A 120 2.57 -10.29 -7.42
CA GLU A 120 2.33 -10.27 -8.86
C GLU A 120 0.85 -10.10 -9.23
N ILE A 121 -0.07 -10.62 -8.42
CA ILE A 121 -1.52 -10.51 -8.67
C ILE A 121 -1.97 -9.07 -8.47
N PHE A 122 -1.50 -8.41 -7.41
CA PHE A 122 -1.82 -7.01 -7.15
C PHE A 122 -1.18 -6.09 -8.18
N ILE A 123 0.09 -6.29 -8.52
CA ILE A 123 0.78 -5.50 -9.56
C ILE A 123 0.04 -5.62 -10.89
N THR A 124 -0.38 -6.82 -11.29
CA THR A 124 -1.17 -7.02 -12.52
C THR A 124 -2.47 -6.22 -12.49
N ALA A 125 -3.19 -6.21 -11.37
CA ALA A 125 -4.44 -5.47 -11.23
C ALA A 125 -4.25 -3.93 -11.24
N VAL A 126 -3.14 -3.43 -10.67
CA VAL A 126 -2.80 -2.01 -10.71
C VAL A 126 -2.42 -1.58 -12.12
N LYS A 127 -1.61 -2.39 -12.84
CA LYS A 127 -1.24 -2.11 -14.24
C LYS A 127 -2.47 -1.99 -15.14
N ASN A 128 -3.44 -2.88 -14.94
CA ASN A 128 -4.70 -2.91 -15.68
C ASN A 128 -5.70 -1.79 -15.29
N MET A 129 -5.40 -0.95 -14.29
CA MET A 129 -6.27 0.15 -13.87
C MET A 129 -6.44 1.19 -15.00
N THR A 130 -7.68 1.58 -15.29
CA THR A 130 -7.92 2.65 -16.26
C THR A 130 -7.66 4.02 -15.64
N ILE A 131 -7.45 5.07 -16.46
CA ILE A 131 -7.35 6.45 -15.95
C ILE A 131 -8.60 6.81 -15.13
N THR A 132 -9.78 6.41 -15.60
CA THR A 132 -11.04 6.66 -14.90
C THR A 132 -11.08 5.97 -13.52
N ASP A 133 -10.62 4.73 -13.42
CA ASP A 133 -10.55 4.00 -12.16
C ASP A 133 -9.51 4.61 -11.20
N ALA A 134 -8.38 5.06 -11.74
CA ALA A 134 -7.37 5.78 -10.96
C ALA A 134 -7.96 7.05 -10.35
N PHE A 135 -8.71 7.86 -11.12
CA PHE A 135 -9.38 9.05 -10.59
C PHE A 135 -10.46 8.73 -9.56
N LYS A 136 -11.26 7.67 -9.78
CA LYS A 136 -12.25 7.23 -8.79
C LYS A 136 -11.60 6.76 -7.50
N THR A 137 -10.44 6.10 -7.60
CA THR A 137 -9.66 5.65 -6.45
C THR A 137 -9.08 6.84 -5.69
N LEU A 138 -8.49 7.80 -6.40
CA LEU A 138 -7.90 9.00 -5.81
C LEU A 138 -8.92 9.90 -5.10
N LYS A 139 -10.13 10.01 -5.65
CA LYS A 139 -11.22 10.84 -5.09
C LYS A 139 -12.17 10.07 -4.19
N GLY A 140 -11.92 8.78 -3.97
CA GLY A 140 -12.77 7.92 -3.17
C GLY A 140 -12.50 8.10 -1.68
N GLU A 141 -13.18 7.29 -0.88
CA GLU A 141 -12.92 7.19 0.56
C GLU A 141 -11.53 6.59 0.83
N ASP A 142 -11.09 6.64 2.09
CA ASP A 142 -9.76 6.17 2.52
C ASP A 142 -9.45 4.70 2.13
N ASN A 143 -10.48 3.88 1.91
CA ASN A 143 -10.34 2.48 1.53
C ASN A 143 -10.54 2.21 0.01
N ALA A 144 -10.66 3.26 -0.82
CA ALA A 144 -11.04 3.11 -2.22
C ALA A 144 -10.07 2.24 -3.03
N ALA A 145 -8.77 2.35 -2.77
CA ALA A 145 -7.75 1.51 -3.41
C ALA A 145 -7.94 0.02 -3.04
N THR A 146 -8.21 -0.25 -1.77
CA THR A 146 -8.50 -1.61 -1.26
C THR A 146 -9.76 -2.18 -1.90
N ILE A 147 -10.83 -1.38 -2.00
CA ILE A 147 -12.09 -1.81 -2.64
C ILE A 147 -11.85 -2.13 -4.12
N TYR A 148 -11.14 -1.25 -4.84
CA TYR A 148 -10.79 -1.48 -6.23
C TYR A 148 -10.01 -2.79 -6.41
N LEU A 149 -8.90 -2.95 -5.65
CA LEU A 149 -8.07 -4.14 -5.75
C LEU A 149 -8.84 -5.41 -5.40
N LYS A 150 -9.67 -5.38 -4.35
CA LYS A 150 -10.53 -6.52 -3.99
C LYS A 150 -11.46 -6.88 -5.14
N LYS A 151 -12.12 -5.89 -5.77
CA LYS A 151 -13.02 -6.13 -6.90
C LYS A 151 -12.29 -6.73 -8.11
N GLN A 152 -11.10 -6.25 -8.43
CA GLN A 152 -10.35 -6.70 -9.60
C GLN A 152 -9.64 -8.04 -9.40
N THR A 153 -9.19 -8.32 -8.17
CA THR A 153 -8.33 -9.49 -7.91
C THR A 153 -9.07 -10.69 -7.34
N SER A 154 -10.14 -10.53 -6.55
CA SER A 154 -10.67 -11.61 -5.68
C SER A 154 -10.89 -12.96 -6.39
N LYS A 155 -11.48 -12.97 -7.59
CA LYS A 155 -11.75 -14.20 -8.34
C LYS A 155 -10.46 -14.89 -8.81
N GLU A 156 -9.54 -14.14 -9.39
CA GLU A 156 -8.25 -14.66 -9.82
C GLU A 156 -7.37 -15.05 -8.63
N LEU A 157 -7.37 -14.20 -7.60
CA LEU A 157 -6.68 -14.40 -6.34
C LEU A 157 -7.11 -15.75 -5.77
N TYR A 158 -8.40 -15.99 -5.55
CA TYR A 158 -8.88 -17.27 -5.03
C TYR A 158 -8.41 -18.47 -5.86
N LYS A 159 -8.55 -18.39 -7.19
CA LYS A 159 -8.15 -19.48 -8.09
C LYS A 159 -6.65 -19.77 -8.02
N LYS A 160 -5.81 -18.74 -8.03
CA LYS A 160 -4.34 -18.86 -8.03
C LYS A 160 -3.79 -19.15 -6.63
N PHE A 161 -4.39 -18.58 -5.58
CA PHE A 161 -3.96 -18.75 -4.19
C PHE A 161 -4.38 -20.07 -3.59
N LYS A 162 -5.51 -20.67 -3.96
CA LYS A 162 -5.94 -21.94 -3.36
C LYS A 162 -4.84 -23.02 -3.34
N PRO A 163 -4.15 -23.33 -4.46
CA PRO A 163 -3.04 -24.29 -4.43
C PRO A 163 -1.80 -23.77 -3.68
N VAL A 164 -1.55 -22.46 -3.67
CA VAL A 164 -0.43 -21.84 -2.94
C VAL A 164 -0.63 -21.98 -1.43
N VAL A 165 -1.82 -21.62 -0.94
CA VAL A 165 -2.20 -21.74 0.47
C VAL A 165 -2.12 -23.20 0.92
N LYS A 166 -2.59 -24.15 0.09
CA LYS A 166 -2.45 -25.58 0.38
C LYS A 166 -0.99 -25.98 0.57
N LYS A 167 -0.10 -25.58 -0.34
CA LYS A 167 1.34 -25.85 -0.23
C LYS A 167 1.97 -25.20 1.01
N ALA A 168 1.55 -23.97 1.34
CA ALA A 168 2.04 -23.26 2.51
C ALA A 168 1.64 -23.97 3.82
N ILE A 169 0.38 -24.39 3.93
CA ILE A 169 -0.16 -25.20 5.04
C ILE A 169 0.62 -26.50 5.20
N GLU A 170 0.89 -27.21 4.10
CA GLU A 170 1.66 -28.46 4.08
C GLU A 170 3.11 -28.22 4.53
N LYS A 171 3.76 -27.17 4.01
CA LYS A 171 5.15 -26.81 4.28
C LYS A 171 5.41 -26.52 5.76
N VAL A 172 4.47 -25.86 6.44
CA VAL A 172 4.62 -25.47 7.86
C VAL A 172 3.86 -26.40 8.81
N HIS A 173 3.30 -27.49 8.28
CA HIS A 173 2.66 -28.57 9.02
C HIS A 173 1.44 -28.15 9.85
N VAL A 174 0.64 -27.19 9.38
CA VAL A 174 -0.57 -26.71 10.10
C VAL A 174 -1.50 -27.89 10.42
N THR A 175 -1.72 -28.78 9.45
CA THR A 175 -2.61 -29.95 9.60
C THR A 175 -2.13 -30.89 10.71
N LYS A 176 -0.81 -31.12 10.82
CA LYS A 176 -0.25 -31.93 11.90
C LYS A 176 -0.57 -31.37 13.27
N TYR A 177 -0.42 -30.06 13.47
CA TYR A 177 -0.77 -29.43 14.75
C TYR A 177 -2.27 -29.48 15.01
N TRP A 178 -3.10 -29.28 13.99
CA TRP A 178 -4.55 -29.42 14.09
C TRP A 178 -4.98 -30.83 14.49
N ASP A 179 -4.43 -31.86 13.85
CA ASP A 179 -4.77 -33.26 14.12
C ASP A 179 -4.37 -33.66 15.55
N GLN A 180 -3.25 -33.14 16.05
CA GLN A 180 -2.84 -33.34 17.43
C GLN A 180 -3.82 -32.69 18.42
N LEU A 181 -4.25 -31.45 18.17
CA LEU A 181 -5.18 -30.75 19.05
C LEU A 181 -6.57 -31.39 19.03
N SER A 182 -7.12 -31.62 17.83
CA SER A 182 -8.45 -32.23 17.66
C SER A 182 -8.49 -33.66 18.21
N GLY A 183 -7.45 -34.46 18.00
CA GLY A 183 -7.34 -35.79 18.59
C GLY A 183 -7.31 -35.77 20.12
N ARG A 184 -6.62 -34.78 20.72
CA ARG A 184 -6.61 -34.59 22.18
C ARG A 184 -7.98 -34.16 22.70
N TYR A 185 -8.63 -33.22 22.02
CA TYR A 185 -9.96 -32.74 22.38
C TYR A 185 -11.01 -33.87 22.33
N ASN A 186 -11.03 -34.65 21.25
CA ASN A 186 -11.97 -35.76 21.07
C ASN A 186 -11.75 -36.92 22.03
N ALA A 187 -10.56 -37.04 22.64
CA ALA A 187 -10.27 -38.06 23.64
C ALA A 187 -10.67 -37.65 25.06
N LEU A 188 -11.08 -36.39 25.29
CA LEU A 188 -11.58 -35.97 26.58
C LEU A 188 -12.97 -36.57 26.83
N PRO A 189 -13.25 -37.04 28.05
CA PRO A 189 -14.59 -37.49 28.40
C PRO A 189 -15.52 -36.27 28.35
N MET A 190 -16.39 -36.23 27.33
CA MET A 190 -17.46 -35.24 27.26
C MET A 190 -18.47 -35.62 28.34
N THR A 191 -18.56 -34.80 29.39
CA THR A 191 -19.58 -34.93 30.45
C THR A 191 -20.96 -34.57 29.94
#